data_AF-A0A0G0T505-F1
#
_entry.id   AF-A0A0G0T505-F1
#
_cell.length_a   1.000
_cell.length_b   1.000
_cell.length_c   1.000
_cell.angle_alpha   90.00
_cell.angle_beta   90.00
_cell.angle_gamma   90.00
#
_symmetry.space_group_name_H-M   'P 1'
#
loop_
_entity.id
_entity.type
_entity.pdbx_description
1 polymer ?
#
loop_
_entity_poly.entity_id
_entity_poly.type
_entity_poly.pdbx_seq_one_letter_code
_entity_poly.pdbx_strand_id
1 'polypeptide(L)'
;MSKSIKKAAKTSMLFLIFLSFFAAMATLAYLGIHSKTKAAATNCYWVGDTSPAVWNDATHWSSSAGGAGSTCDSGTVPGSDDTVYFTSDNTNDVTIDTNVSVYGINIGSGYTGTIAPSGSETVYVRDNGFTQADGVFNSVSTFTFLPSCCSRHYFTLSGGTFNAPSGNLYIGNSTNGYLVSMVISGTGNFVEGTGTVYFGGNNPTLDVNSTETFYNFYNDPGDVTFSTTIATGDTIEVTNTLTLNRGGLNGGTVNANSNIVQNSVTAQGNTRVNFANDALAQTWTVNGGNGAYLYFDSAADASDSVIFNASGGFGGINITAGFSGTVPMTYNGYDLNVSVSGFTQSAGTFNAPTNMTLIGPCCSSMAVTLSGGIFNAPSGTLYIGNSTNNYQTGMVINGATF
;
A
#
# COMPACT_ATOMS: atom_id res chain seq x y z
N MET A 1 10.03 -52.08 24.92
CA MET A 1 10.15 -51.10 23.81
C MET A 1 10.08 -51.84 22.48
N SER A 2 8.93 -51.74 21.82
CA SER A 2 8.50 -52.63 20.73
C SER A 2 9.19 -52.33 19.40
N LYS A 3 9.42 -53.38 18.59
CA LYS A 3 9.92 -53.35 17.20
C LYS A 3 9.21 -52.31 16.30
N SER A 4 8.00 -51.89 16.67
CA SER A 4 7.23 -50.83 16.01
C SER A 4 7.95 -49.46 16.00
N ILE A 5 8.57 -49.07 17.11
CA ILE A 5 9.24 -47.75 17.24
C ILE A 5 10.49 -47.68 16.35
N LYS A 6 11.23 -48.79 16.22
CA LYS A 6 12.42 -48.87 15.34
C LYS A 6 12.05 -48.85 13.85
N LYS A 7 10.86 -49.32 13.48
CA LYS A 7 10.37 -49.29 12.08
C LYS A 7 9.93 -47.88 11.70
N ALA A 8 9.21 -47.17 12.57
CA ALA A 8 8.80 -45.78 12.35
C ALA A 8 10.00 -44.81 12.20
N ALA A 9 11.03 -44.96 13.04
CA ALA A 9 12.23 -44.14 12.96
C ALA A 9 13.02 -44.35 11.65
N LYS A 10 13.08 -45.60 11.14
CA LYS A 10 13.77 -45.92 9.88
C LYS A 10 13.05 -45.36 8.66
N THR A 11 11.71 -45.40 8.65
CA THR A 11 10.91 -44.83 7.54
C THR A 11 10.97 -43.30 7.53
N SER A 12 10.98 -42.66 8.71
CA SER A 12 11.10 -41.20 8.83
C SER A 12 12.47 -40.68 8.39
N MET A 13 13.56 -41.39 8.71
CA MET A 13 14.92 -41.03 8.29
C MET A 13 15.13 -41.20 6.78
N LEU A 14 14.54 -42.23 6.16
CA LEU A 14 14.63 -42.43 4.70
C LEU A 14 13.83 -41.37 3.93
N PHE A 15 12.70 -40.92 4.49
CA PHE A 15 11.88 -39.84 3.93
C PHE A 15 12.59 -38.47 4.03
N LEU A 16 13.28 -38.20 5.14
CA LEU A 16 14.09 -36.98 5.32
C LEU A 16 15.29 -36.92 4.35
N ILE A 17 15.93 -38.05 4.05
CA ILE A 17 17.03 -38.13 3.08
C ILE A 17 16.53 -37.97 1.63
N PHE A 18 15.34 -38.50 1.31
CA PHE A 18 14.72 -38.29 0.01
C PHE A 18 14.28 -36.83 -0.20
N LEU A 19 13.77 -36.17 0.85
CA LEU A 19 13.33 -34.78 0.80
C LEU A 19 14.52 -33.81 0.65
N SER A 20 15.66 -34.10 1.30
CA SER A 20 16.86 -33.27 1.16
C SER A 20 17.54 -33.43 -0.21
N PHE A 21 17.47 -34.62 -0.83
CA PHE A 21 17.99 -34.85 -2.17
C PHE A 21 17.17 -34.13 -3.25
N PHE A 22 15.84 -34.09 -3.12
CA PHE A 22 14.97 -33.31 -4.02
C PHE A 22 15.13 -31.79 -3.83
N ALA A 23 15.31 -31.32 -2.58
CA ALA A 23 15.61 -29.91 -2.32
C ALA A 23 16.97 -29.47 -2.88
N ALA A 24 17.98 -30.34 -2.83
CA ALA A 24 19.30 -30.11 -3.41
C ALA A 24 19.28 -30.12 -4.96
N MET A 25 18.49 -30.98 -5.59
CA MET A 25 18.34 -30.96 -7.06
C MET A 25 17.51 -29.75 -7.56
N ALA A 26 16.51 -29.30 -6.79
CA ALA A 26 15.75 -28.08 -7.13
C ALA A 26 16.63 -26.82 -7.03
N THR A 27 17.55 -26.75 -6.07
CA THR A 27 18.51 -25.64 -5.94
C THR A 27 19.60 -25.69 -7.03
N LEU A 28 20.06 -26.87 -7.44
CA LEU A 28 21.04 -27.01 -8.53
C LEU A 28 20.42 -26.72 -9.92
N ALA A 29 19.14 -27.06 -10.13
CA ALA A 29 18.39 -26.67 -11.33
C ALA A 29 18.11 -25.15 -11.37
N TYR A 30 17.89 -24.52 -10.21
CA TYR A 30 17.70 -23.07 -10.12
C TYR A 30 18.99 -22.28 -10.44
N LEU A 31 20.16 -22.77 -10.00
CA LEU A 31 21.47 -22.16 -10.33
C LEU A 31 21.88 -22.37 -11.79
N GLY A 32 21.50 -23.49 -12.41
CA GLY A 32 21.87 -23.82 -13.80
C GLY A 32 21.09 -23.10 -14.89
N ILE A 33 19.90 -22.56 -14.60
CA ILE A 33 19.02 -21.93 -15.60
C ILE A 33 19.19 -20.40 -15.68
N HIS A 34 19.89 -19.76 -14.72
CA HIS A 34 20.07 -18.30 -14.70
C HIS A 34 21.46 -17.83 -15.18
N SER A 35 22.23 -18.70 -15.84
CA SER A 35 23.53 -18.33 -16.44
C SER A 35 23.44 -18.00 -17.93
N LYS A 36 22.30 -17.47 -18.41
CA LYS A 36 22.38 -16.57 -19.56
C LYS A 36 23.01 -15.29 -19.03
N THR A 37 24.21 -14.95 -19.51
CA THR A 37 24.75 -13.60 -19.35
C THR A 37 23.63 -12.61 -19.67
N LYS A 38 23.21 -11.83 -18.67
CA LYS A 38 22.16 -10.81 -18.80
C LYS A 38 22.37 -10.08 -20.12
N ALA A 39 21.51 -10.33 -21.11
CA ALA A 39 21.53 -9.52 -22.33
C ALA A 39 21.30 -8.08 -21.87
N ALA A 40 22.01 -7.12 -22.49
CA ALA A 40 21.79 -5.72 -22.15
C ALA A 40 20.32 -5.41 -22.40
N ALA A 41 19.65 -4.77 -21.43
CA ALA A 41 18.25 -4.40 -21.57
C ALA A 41 18.05 -3.66 -22.89
N THR A 42 17.17 -4.16 -23.76
CA THR A 42 16.91 -3.54 -25.06
C THR A 42 15.75 -2.56 -24.91
N ASN A 43 15.87 -1.40 -25.56
CA ASN A 43 14.75 -0.48 -25.70
C ASN A 43 13.91 -0.93 -26.89
N CYS A 44 12.64 -1.27 -26.65
CA CYS A 44 11.67 -1.62 -27.69
C CYS A 44 10.68 -0.48 -27.88
N TYR A 45 10.54 0.01 -29.10
CA TYR A 45 9.62 1.09 -29.45
C TYR A 45 8.42 0.53 -30.17
N TRP A 46 7.23 0.96 -29.75
CA TRP A 46 5.97 0.61 -30.41
C TRP A 46 5.91 1.22 -31.81
N VAL A 47 5.66 0.38 -32.81
CA VAL A 47 5.53 0.75 -34.23
C VAL A 47 4.38 0.00 -34.90
N GLY A 48 3.29 -0.26 -34.17
CA GLY A 48 2.11 -0.97 -34.67
C GLY A 48 1.61 -0.40 -36.01
N ASP A 49 1.22 -1.27 -36.94
CA ASP A 49 0.84 -0.88 -38.31
C ASP A 49 -0.67 -0.61 -38.48
N THR A 50 -1.45 -0.96 -37.46
CA THR A 50 -2.90 -0.88 -37.38
C THR A 50 -3.32 -0.30 -36.02
N SER A 51 -4.56 0.17 -35.89
CA SER A 51 -5.12 0.70 -34.64
C SER A 51 -6.49 0.07 -34.34
N PRO A 52 -6.59 -0.89 -33.39
CA PRO A 52 -5.50 -1.40 -32.56
C PRO A 52 -4.62 -2.42 -33.29
N ALA A 53 -3.32 -2.41 -32.98
CA ALA A 53 -2.37 -3.48 -33.28
C ALA A 53 -2.13 -4.34 -32.02
N VAL A 54 -1.77 -5.61 -32.21
CA VAL A 54 -1.59 -6.56 -31.10
C VAL A 54 -0.18 -6.48 -30.50
N TRP A 55 -0.08 -6.60 -29.17
CA TRP A 55 1.20 -6.59 -28.45
C TRP A 55 2.08 -7.77 -28.86
N ASN A 56 1.50 -8.97 -28.99
CA ASN A 56 2.23 -10.21 -29.21
C ASN A 56 2.63 -10.47 -30.68
N ASP A 57 2.89 -9.41 -31.45
CA ASP A 57 3.44 -9.50 -32.80
C ASP A 57 4.77 -8.72 -32.88
N ALA A 58 5.85 -9.44 -33.19
CA ALA A 58 7.19 -8.86 -33.28
C ALA A 58 7.31 -7.79 -34.37
N THR A 59 6.44 -7.79 -35.39
CA THR A 59 6.41 -6.75 -36.43
C THR A 59 5.97 -5.39 -35.89
N HIS A 60 5.38 -5.33 -34.68
CA HIS A 60 4.98 -4.07 -34.04
C HIS A 60 6.04 -3.48 -33.10
N TRP A 61 7.25 -4.07 -33.05
CA TRP A 61 8.32 -3.64 -32.16
C TRP A 61 9.61 -3.30 -32.91
N SER A 62 10.15 -2.12 -32.61
CA SER A 62 11.37 -1.59 -33.22
C SER A 62 12.49 -1.36 -32.20
N SER A 63 13.74 -1.39 -32.64
CA SER A 63 14.92 -1.00 -31.85
C SER A 63 15.11 0.53 -31.77
N SER A 64 14.33 1.31 -32.51
CA SER A 64 14.36 2.77 -32.51
C SER A 64 12.96 3.36 -32.68
N ALA A 65 12.72 4.55 -32.13
CA ALA A 65 11.45 5.27 -32.30
C ALA A 65 11.17 5.54 -33.78
N GLY A 66 9.92 5.27 -34.22
CA GLY A 66 9.51 5.36 -35.63
C GLY A 66 10.22 4.42 -36.61
N GLY A 67 11.01 3.46 -36.10
CA GLY A 67 11.82 2.56 -36.91
C GLY A 67 11.02 1.42 -37.56
N ALA A 68 11.74 0.56 -38.28
CA ALA A 68 11.13 -0.64 -38.86
C ALA A 68 10.75 -1.66 -37.77
N GLY A 69 9.59 -2.31 -37.96
CA GLY A 69 9.14 -3.45 -37.18
C GLY A 69 10.09 -4.65 -37.25
N SER A 70 9.94 -5.58 -36.30
CA SER A 70 10.80 -6.78 -36.16
C SER A 70 12.28 -6.47 -35.98
N THR A 71 12.60 -5.33 -35.38
CA THR A 71 14.00 -4.98 -35.06
C THR A 71 14.30 -4.94 -33.57
N CYS A 72 13.30 -4.93 -32.68
CA CYS A 72 13.58 -5.07 -31.25
C CYS A 72 14.05 -6.49 -30.90
N ASP A 73 15.04 -6.60 -30.00
CA ASP A 73 15.56 -7.87 -29.47
C ASP A 73 15.75 -8.96 -30.53
N SER A 74 16.39 -8.59 -31.65
CA SER A 74 16.62 -9.50 -32.79
C SER A 74 15.33 -10.04 -33.45
N GLY A 75 14.25 -9.25 -33.43
CA GLY A 75 12.98 -9.54 -34.09
C GLY A 75 11.99 -10.32 -33.23
N THR A 76 12.02 -10.14 -31.91
CA THR A 76 11.12 -10.78 -30.96
C THR A 76 10.15 -9.77 -30.33
N VAL A 77 9.12 -10.28 -29.64
CA VAL A 77 8.24 -9.48 -28.79
C VAL A 77 8.98 -9.16 -27.49
N PRO A 78 8.89 -7.93 -26.94
CA PRO A 78 9.61 -7.51 -25.73
C PRO A 78 9.40 -8.46 -24.56
N GLY A 79 10.49 -8.86 -23.93
CA GLY A 79 10.55 -9.73 -22.77
C GLY A 79 10.89 -8.99 -21.48
N SER A 80 11.17 -9.77 -20.43
CA SER A 80 11.33 -9.29 -19.06
C SER A 80 12.53 -8.37 -18.80
N ASP A 81 13.48 -8.36 -19.73
CA ASP A 81 14.68 -7.55 -19.73
C ASP A 81 14.58 -6.32 -20.63
N ASP A 82 13.46 -6.13 -21.33
CA ASP A 82 13.27 -5.01 -22.25
C ASP A 82 12.44 -3.87 -21.65
N THR A 83 12.82 -2.63 -21.96
CA THR A 83 11.95 -1.47 -21.69
C THR A 83 11.16 -1.13 -22.93
N VAL A 84 9.84 -1.04 -22.82
CA VAL A 84 8.98 -0.62 -23.93
C VAL A 84 8.72 0.88 -23.90
N TYR A 85 8.67 1.48 -25.09
CA TYR A 85 8.45 2.91 -25.30
C TYR A 85 7.29 3.13 -26.27
N PHE A 86 6.32 3.92 -25.81
CA PHE A 86 5.24 4.48 -26.62
C PHE A 86 5.53 5.97 -26.81
N THR A 87 5.61 6.43 -28.05
CA THR A 87 6.12 7.77 -28.38
C THR A 87 5.20 8.47 -29.38
N SER A 88 5.45 9.74 -29.65
CA SER A 88 4.72 10.49 -30.69
C SER A 88 4.96 9.97 -32.12
N ASP A 89 5.99 9.16 -32.36
CA ASP A 89 6.31 8.65 -33.70
C ASP A 89 5.33 7.59 -34.18
N ASN A 90 4.63 6.93 -33.25
CA ASN A 90 3.53 6.02 -33.54
C ASN A 90 2.51 6.04 -32.39
N THR A 91 1.31 6.52 -32.69
CA THR A 91 0.23 6.69 -31.71
C THR A 91 -0.88 5.66 -31.87
N ASN A 92 -0.64 4.57 -32.59
CA ASN A 92 -1.66 3.52 -32.77
C ASN A 92 -1.98 2.84 -31.44
N ASP A 93 -3.24 2.44 -31.30
CA ASP A 93 -3.73 1.71 -30.12
C ASP A 93 -3.09 0.33 -30.04
N VAL A 94 -2.97 -0.18 -28.81
CA VAL A 94 -2.36 -1.47 -28.49
C VAL A 94 -3.39 -2.38 -27.84
N THR A 95 -3.55 -3.59 -28.38
CA THR A 95 -4.25 -4.68 -27.72
C THR A 95 -3.24 -5.61 -27.04
N ILE A 96 -3.27 -5.69 -25.71
CA ILE A 96 -2.53 -6.67 -24.92
C ILE A 96 -3.30 -8.00 -24.99
N ASP A 97 -2.89 -8.89 -25.88
CA ASP A 97 -3.50 -10.20 -26.17
C ASP A 97 -2.78 -11.38 -25.51
N THR A 98 -1.75 -11.09 -24.71
CA THR A 98 -0.99 -12.07 -23.93
C THR A 98 -0.53 -11.47 -22.61
N ASN A 99 -0.11 -12.32 -21.66
CA ASN A 99 0.52 -11.84 -20.43
C ASN A 99 1.84 -11.14 -20.76
N VAL A 100 2.04 -9.94 -20.19
CA VAL A 100 3.21 -9.11 -20.42
C VAL A 100 4.13 -9.17 -19.20
N SER A 101 5.42 -9.39 -19.43
CA SER A 101 6.45 -9.14 -18.43
C SER A 101 7.60 -8.37 -19.08
N VAL A 102 7.82 -7.14 -18.65
CA VAL A 102 8.84 -6.23 -19.20
C VAL A 102 9.68 -5.60 -18.09
N TYR A 103 10.86 -5.11 -18.46
CA TYR A 103 11.74 -4.37 -17.56
C TYR A 103 11.11 -3.05 -17.13
N GLY A 104 10.47 -2.34 -18.06
CA GLY A 104 9.74 -1.09 -17.80
C GLY A 104 8.78 -0.73 -18.93
N ILE A 105 7.85 0.18 -18.61
CA ILE A 105 6.93 0.77 -19.58
C ILE A 105 7.09 2.29 -19.52
N ASN A 106 7.34 2.90 -20.67
CA ASN A 106 7.42 4.35 -20.83
C ASN A 106 6.42 4.80 -21.89
N ILE A 107 5.40 5.55 -21.46
CA ILE A 107 4.46 6.23 -22.35
C ILE A 107 4.87 7.70 -22.36
N GLY A 108 5.62 8.06 -23.39
CA GLY A 108 6.19 9.39 -23.57
C GLY A 108 5.14 10.42 -24.01
N SER A 109 5.51 11.69 -23.89
CA SER A 109 4.65 12.78 -24.34
C SER A 109 4.38 12.70 -25.84
N GLY A 110 3.15 13.05 -26.23
CA GLY A 110 2.67 13.00 -27.60
C GLY A 110 2.15 11.62 -28.05
N TYR A 111 2.28 10.55 -27.24
CA TYR A 111 1.55 9.31 -27.50
C TYR A 111 0.06 9.52 -27.18
N THR A 112 -0.81 9.44 -28.18
CA THR A 112 -2.26 9.66 -28.00
C THR A 112 -3.10 8.38 -28.04
N GLY A 113 -2.45 7.22 -28.24
CA GLY A 113 -3.14 5.93 -28.35
C GLY A 113 -3.65 5.41 -27.00
N THR A 114 -4.44 4.34 -27.10
CA THR A 114 -4.95 3.56 -25.98
C THR A 114 -4.26 2.21 -25.92
N ILE A 115 -3.71 1.86 -24.77
CA ILE A 115 -3.16 0.54 -24.47
C ILE A 115 -4.18 -0.20 -23.61
N ALA A 116 -4.70 -1.34 -24.08
CA ALA A 116 -5.75 -2.07 -23.38
C ALA A 116 -5.63 -3.59 -23.49
N PRO A 117 -6.01 -4.36 -22.45
CA PRO A 117 -6.15 -5.82 -22.53
C PRO A 117 -7.23 -6.24 -23.51
N SER A 118 -7.04 -7.42 -24.10
CA SER A 118 -8.06 -8.13 -24.88
C SER A 118 -9.05 -8.91 -23.99
N GLY A 119 -8.64 -9.20 -22.75
CA GLY A 119 -9.39 -9.97 -21.77
C GLY A 119 -8.81 -9.85 -20.36
N SER A 120 -8.37 -10.97 -19.78
CA SER A 120 -7.93 -11.07 -18.39
C SER A 120 -6.41 -11.17 -18.24
N GLU A 121 -5.65 -10.61 -19.17
CA GLU A 121 -4.19 -10.65 -19.16
C GLU A 121 -3.62 -10.05 -17.86
N THR A 122 -2.34 -10.30 -17.62
CA THR A 122 -1.57 -9.75 -16.49
C THR A 122 -0.37 -8.97 -17.02
N VAL A 123 0.01 -7.91 -16.31
CA VAL A 123 1.16 -7.07 -16.63
C VAL A 123 2.11 -7.06 -15.45
N TYR A 124 3.35 -7.46 -15.70
CA TYR A 124 4.45 -7.40 -14.76
C TYR A 124 5.48 -6.38 -15.23
N VAL A 125 5.69 -5.36 -14.41
CA VAL A 125 6.71 -4.34 -14.63
C VAL A 125 7.84 -4.55 -13.63
N ARG A 126 9.09 -4.64 -14.10
CA ARG A 126 10.26 -4.90 -13.26
C ARG A 126 11.00 -3.60 -12.94
N ASP A 127 12.33 -3.61 -13.08
CA ASP A 127 13.20 -2.65 -12.41
C ASP A 127 13.23 -1.25 -13.05
N ASN A 128 12.69 -1.06 -14.26
CA ASN A 128 12.62 0.29 -14.85
C ASN A 128 11.26 0.97 -14.65
N GLY A 129 10.34 0.31 -13.95
CA GLY A 129 9.09 0.92 -13.51
C GLY A 129 8.14 1.28 -14.65
N PHE A 130 7.13 2.07 -14.30
CA PHE A 130 6.08 2.55 -15.19
C PHE A 130 6.09 4.07 -15.18
N THR A 131 6.15 4.66 -16.37
CA THR A 131 6.09 6.12 -16.54
C THR A 131 5.07 6.44 -17.62
N GLN A 132 4.16 7.37 -17.33
CA GLN A 132 3.15 7.81 -18.27
C GLN A 132 3.04 9.34 -18.25
N ALA A 133 3.28 9.94 -19.41
CA ALA A 133 3.21 11.37 -19.64
C ALA A 133 2.03 11.77 -20.56
N ASP A 134 1.46 10.84 -21.33
CA ASP A 134 0.30 11.06 -22.20
C ASP A 134 -0.46 9.74 -22.45
N GLY A 135 -1.45 9.76 -23.35
CA GLY A 135 -2.20 8.58 -23.79
C GLY A 135 -3.12 7.99 -22.73
N VAL A 136 -3.69 6.82 -23.05
CA VAL A 136 -4.57 6.07 -22.14
C VAL A 136 -3.99 4.68 -21.91
N PHE A 137 -3.83 4.30 -20.64
CA PHE A 137 -3.51 2.94 -20.25
C PHE A 137 -4.70 2.34 -19.50
N ASN A 138 -5.40 1.41 -20.14
CA ASN A 138 -6.42 0.59 -19.50
C ASN A 138 -5.73 -0.59 -18.84
N SER A 139 -5.66 -0.58 -17.51
CA SER A 139 -5.02 -1.66 -16.79
C SER A 139 -5.77 -2.98 -16.98
N VAL A 140 -5.00 -4.06 -16.90
CA VAL A 140 -5.45 -5.43 -17.03
C VAL A 140 -6.08 -5.96 -15.73
N SER A 141 -6.42 -7.24 -15.64
CA SER A 141 -7.03 -7.79 -14.41
C SER A 141 -6.13 -7.66 -13.17
N THR A 142 -4.81 -7.83 -13.35
CA THR A 142 -3.78 -7.65 -12.31
C THR A 142 -2.54 -6.98 -12.88
N PHE A 143 -2.14 -5.87 -12.26
CA PHE A 143 -0.93 -5.13 -12.60
C PHE A 143 0.04 -5.17 -11.43
N THR A 144 1.26 -5.66 -11.65
CA THR A 144 2.21 -5.92 -10.55
C THR A 144 3.59 -5.35 -10.85
N PHE A 145 4.13 -4.62 -9.88
CA PHE A 145 5.54 -4.27 -9.87
C PHE A 145 6.38 -5.39 -9.21
N LEU A 146 7.28 -6.01 -9.98
CA LEU A 146 8.19 -7.07 -9.54
C LEU A 146 9.67 -6.69 -9.76
N PRO A 147 10.17 -5.66 -9.06
CA PRO A 147 11.58 -5.34 -9.14
C PRO A 147 12.45 -6.48 -8.59
N SER A 148 13.72 -6.52 -9.01
CA SER A 148 14.66 -7.61 -8.76
C SER A 148 15.70 -7.29 -7.70
N CYS A 149 16.05 -6.01 -7.45
CA CYS A 149 16.64 -5.53 -6.20
C CYS A 149 16.92 -4.01 -6.12
N CYS A 150 17.03 -3.55 -4.86
CA CYS A 150 17.75 -2.41 -4.28
C CYS A 150 17.59 -0.97 -4.81
N SER A 151 17.14 -0.75 -6.04
CA SER A 151 16.81 0.59 -6.53
C SER A 151 15.38 0.98 -6.15
N ARG A 152 15.10 2.28 -6.07
CA ARG A 152 13.74 2.78 -5.92
C ARG A 152 13.07 2.78 -7.29
N HIS A 153 11.95 2.08 -7.39
CA HIS A 153 11.18 1.93 -8.62
C HIS A 153 9.91 2.77 -8.54
N TYR A 154 9.45 3.27 -9.67
CA TYR A 154 8.35 4.22 -9.69
C TYR A 154 7.19 3.72 -10.56
N PHE A 155 5.98 3.88 -10.03
CA PHE A 155 4.81 4.21 -10.82
C PHE A 155 4.77 5.72 -10.90
N THR A 156 4.99 6.31 -12.08
CA THR A 156 4.93 7.75 -12.29
C THR A 156 3.88 8.08 -13.34
N LEU A 157 2.91 8.90 -12.95
CA LEU A 157 1.88 9.43 -13.83
C LEU A 157 1.99 10.94 -13.82
N SER A 158 2.61 11.51 -14.84
CA SER A 158 2.81 12.96 -15.00
C SER A 158 1.84 13.60 -16.00
N GLY A 159 1.16 12.77 -16.80
CA GLY A 159 0.12 13.16 -17.75
C GLY A 159 -0.61 11.92 -18.29
N GLY A 160 -1.56 12.10 -19.21
CA GLY A 160 -2.40 11.01 -19.70
C GLY A 160 -3.39 10.47 -18.64
N THR A 161 -4.02 9.34 -18.97
CA THR A 161 -4.96 8.64 -18.09
C THR A 161 -4.52 7.20 -17.84
N PHE A 162 -4.44 6.81 -16.57
CA PHE A 162 -4.28 5.42 -16.15
C PHE A 162 -5.59 4.93 -15.53
N ASN A 163 -6.30 4.02 -16.20
CA ASN A 163 -7.50 3.39 -15.66
C ASN A 163 -7.08 2.16 -14.85
N ALA A 164 -7.19 2.25 -13.54
CA ALA A 164 -6.75 1.22 -12.61
C ALA A 164 -7.55 -0.09 -12.75
N PRO A 165 -6.95 -1.25 -12.41
CA PRO A 165 -7.57 -2.54 -12.63
C PRO A 165 -8.83 -2.71 -11.76
N SER A 166 -9.80 -3.48 -12.23
CA SER A 166 -10.92 -3.96 -11.40
C SER A 166 -10.49 -5.05 -10.41
N GLY A 167 -9.33 -5.68 -10.62
CA GLY A 167 -8.67 -6.60 -9.71
C GLY A 167 -7.62 -5.91 -8.84
N ASN A 168 -6.35 -6.33 -8.91
CA ASN A 168 -5.32 -5.83 -7.99
C ASN A 168 -4.23 -5.02 -8.72
N LEU A 169 -3.89 -3.85 -8.16
CA LEU A 169 -2.71 -3.07 -8.50
C LEU A 169 -1.71 -3.19 -7.35
N TYR A 170 -0.55 -3.78 -7.60
CA TYR A 170 0.48 -3.95 -6.57
C TYR A 170 1.60 -2.94 -6.74
N ILE A 171 1.54 -1.83 -5.99
CA ILE A 171 2.63 -0.86 -5.83
C ILE A 171 3.64 -1.46 -4.84
N GLY A 172 4.52 -2.30 -5.40
CA GLY A 172 5.49 -3.07 -4.63
C GLY A 172 4.97 -4.42 -4.17
N ASN A 173 5.87 -5.24 -3.61
CA ASN A 173 5.56 -6.58 -3.16
C ASN A 173 6.13 -6.82 -1.76
N SER A 174 5.25 -7.13 -0.81
CA SER A 174 5.56 -7.37 0.59
C SER A 174 6.37 -8.66 0.84
N THR A 175 6.40 -9.59 -0.12
CA THR A 175 7.12 -10.86 -0.03
C THR A 175 8.61 -10.72 -0.36
N ASN A 176 8.97 -9.79 -1.25
CA ASN A 176 10.33 -9.66 -1.76
C ASN A 176 11.08 -8.41 -1.23
N GLY A 177 10.40 -7.56 -0.45
CA GLY A 177 11.03 -6.46 0.29
C GLY A 177 11.58 -5.33 -0.58
N TYR A 178 10.99 -5.08 -1.74
CA TYR A 178 11.51 -4.06 -2.66
C TYR A 178 10.77 -2.72 -2.57
N LEU A 179 11.50 -1.63 -2.85
CA LEU A 179 10.99 -0.26 -2.79
C LEU A 179 10.22 0.06 -4.08
N VAL A 180 8.91 0.31 -3.99
CA VAL A 180 8.15 0.95 -5.07
C VAL A 180 7.46 2.19 -4.53
N SER A 181 7.55 3.29 -5.27
CA SER A 181 6.88 4.54 -4.98
C SER A 181 5.88 4.87 -6.07
N MET A 182 4.75 5.43 -5.67
CA MET A 182 3.75 5.99 -6.57
C MET A 182 3.88 7.51 -6.54
N VAL A 183 3.98 8.10 -7.73
CA VAL A 183 4.04 9.54 -7.94
C VAL A 183 2.99 9.92 -8.98
N ILE A 184 1.99 10.70 -8.60
CA ILE A 184 1.04 11.33 -9.51
C ILE A 184 1.29 12.84 -9.47
N SER A 185 1.61 13.42 -10.62
CA SER A 185 1.97 14.82 -10.72
C SER A 185 1.44 15.46 -12.00
N GLY A 186 1.52 16.78 -12.10
CA GLY A 186 1.17 17.50 -13.32
C GLY A 186 -0.29 17.26 -13.70
N THR A 187 -0.53 16.83 -14.94
CA THR A 187 -1.88 16.53 -15.46
C THR A 187 -2.20 15.04 -15.46
N GLY A 188 -1.42 14.23 -14.73
CA GLY A 188 -1.66 12.81 -14.60
C GLY A 188 -3.04 12.52 -14.01
N ASN A 189 -3.85 11.70 -14.69
CA ASN A 189 -5.19 11.34 -14.27
C ASN A 189 -5.25 9.85 -13.92
N PHE A 190 -5.21 9.52 -12.63
CA PHE A 190 -5.46 8.16 -12.17
C PHE A 190 -6.97 8.00 -11.99
N VAL A 191 -7.56 7.09 -12.76
CA VAL A 191 -8.98 6.77 -12.65
C VAL A 191 -9.11 5.49 -11.84
N GLU A 192 -9.75 5.60 -10.68
CA GLU A 192 -9.94 4.49 -9.79
C GLU A 192 -10.81 3.41 -10.43
N GLY A 193 -10.32 2.16 -10.39
CA GLY A 193 -11.12 0.98 -10.71
C GLY A 193 -11.88 0.50 -9.47
N THR A 194 -12.58 -0.62 -9.58
CA THR A 194 -13.21 -1.29 -8.41
C THR A 194 -12.25 -2.19 -7.63
N GLY A 195 -10.96 -2.11 -7.97
CA GLY A 195 -9.91 -2.99 -7.48
C GLY A 195 -9.34 -2.62 -6.13
N THR A 196 -8.27 -3.33 -5.74
CA THR A 196 -7.44 -2.98 -4.59
C THR A 196 -6.07 -2.51 -5.01
N VAL A 197 -5.68 -1.33 -4.51
CA VAL A 197 -4.31 -0.84 -4.63
C VAL A 197 -3.54 -1.25 -3.38
N TYR A 198 -2.55 -2.11 -3.57
CA TYR A 198 -1.66 -2.61 -2.52
C TYR A 198 -0.40 -1.77 -2.48
N PHE A 199 -0.13 -1.17 -1.34
CA PHE A 199 1.14 -0.52 -1.04
C PHE A 199 1.99 -1.48 -0.21
N GLY A 200 2.91 -2.16 -0.89
CA GLY A 200 3.73 -3.20 -0.32
C GLY A 200 5.23 -2.97 -0.47
N GLY A 201 6.02 -3.84 0.14
CA GLY A 201 7.47 -3.79 0.09
C GLY A 201 8.09 -3.01 1.24
N ASN A 202 9.32 -2.52 1.06
CA ASN A 202 10.02 -1.79 2.11
C ASN A 202 9.70 -0.29 1.95
N ASN A 203 9.12 0.33 2.97
CA ASN A 203 8.89 1.78 3.03
C ASN A 203 8.40 2.45 1.71
N PRO A 204 7.30 1.97 1.10
CA PRO A 204 6.77 2.59 -0.11
C PRO A 204 6.37 4.04 0.17
N THR A 205 6.36 4.87 -0.86
CA THR A 205 5.86 6.25 -0.75
C THR A 205 4.79 6.53 -1.77
N LEU A 206 3.88 7.41 -1.40
CA LEU A 206 2.81 7.90 -2.24
C LEU A 206 2.87 9.43 -2.22
N ASP A 207 3.06 10.01 -3.39
CA ASP A 207 3.15 11.46 -3.63
C ASP A 207 2.17 11.79 -4.75
N VAL A 208 1.17 12.61 -4.46
CA VAL A 208 0.06 12.94 -5.37
C VAL A 208 -0.11 14.45 -5.46
N ASN A 209 -0.81 14.96 -6.49
CA ASN A 209 -0.95 16.40 -6.70
C ASN A 209 -1.57 17.16 -5.50
N SER A 210 -2.56 16.56 -4.83
CA SER A 210 -3.11 17.03 -3.55
C SER A 210 -4.07 16.02 -2.95
N THR A 211 -4.98 15.49 -3.78
CA THR A 211 -5.98 14.52 -3.41
C THR A 211 -6.02 13.44 -4.47
N GLU A 212 -5.97 12.18 -4.05
CA GLU A 212 -6.11 11.03 -4.94
C GLU A 212 -7.13 10.05 -4.38
N THR A 213 -7.94 9.45 -5.26
CA THR A 213 -9.02 8.54 -4.86
C THR A 213 -8.65 7.10 -5.16
N PHE A 214 -8.85 6.22 -4.18
CA PHE A 214 -8.78 4.78 -4.37
C PHE A 214 -10.09 4.13 -3.94
N TYR A 215 -10.49 3.09 -4.65
CA TYR A 215 -11.63 2.28 -4.23
C TYR A 215 -11.30 1.46 -2.98
N ASN A 216 -10.30 0.57 -3.05
CA ASN A 216 -9.69 -0.02 -1.86
C ASN A 216 -8.22 0.36 -1.73
N PHE A 217 -7.82 0.73 -0.52
CA PHE A 217 -6.44 1.02 -0.16
C PHE A 217 -5.94 -0.04 0.83
N TYR A 218 -4.85 -0.73 0.50
CA TYR A 218 -4.29 -1.80 1.33
C TYR A 218 -2.84 -1.49 1.71
N ASN A 219 -2.63 -1.07 2.96
CA ASN A 219 -1.31 -0.83 3.53
C ASN A 219 -0.69 -2.15 4.00
N ASP A 220 0.35 -2.60 3.30
CA ASP A 220 1.05 -3.86 3.60
C ASP A 220 2.56 -3.77 3.39
N PRO A 221 3.25 -2.78 3.99
CA PRO A 221 4.70 -2.81 4.03
C PRO A 221 5.14 -4.15 4.64
N GLY A 222 6.15 -4.80 4.04
CA GLY A 222 6.43 -6.23 4.22
C GLY A 222 6.77 -6.69 5.63
N ASP A 223 6.97 -5.76 6.56
CA ASP A 223 7.32 -6.00 7.95
C ASP A 223 6.69 -4.93 8.86
N VAL A 224 6.49 -5.27 10.14
CA VAL A 224 5.96 -4.37 11.18
C VAL A 224 6.85 -3.13 11.40
N THR A 225 8.14 -3.20 11.07
CA THR A 225 9.09 -2.09 11.22
C THR A 225 9.11 -1.13 10.04
N PHE A 226 8.44 -1.46 8.94
CA PHE A 226 8.35 -0.62 7.75
C PHE A 226 7.10 0.23 7.75
N SER A 227 7.08 1.27 6.92
CA SER A 227 5.93 2.17 6.84
C SER A 227 5.70 2.69 5.42
N THR A 228 4.45 2.67 4.97
CA THR A 228 4.06 3.46 3.80
C THR A 228 4.04 4.94 4.19
N THR A 229 4.63 5.80 3.36
CA THR A 229 4.64 7.26 3.60
C THR A 229 3.84 7.98 2.54
N ILE A 230 2.75 8.61 2.94
CA ILE A 230 2.01 9.58 2.13
C ILE A 230 2.73 10.93 2.26
N ALA A 231 2.99 11.62 1.15
CA ALA A 231 3.73 12.86 1.18
C ALA A 231 3.00 13.94 1.99
N THR A 232 3.75 14.95 2.44
CA THR A 232 3.21 15.98 3.33
C THR A 232 2.33 16.94 2.55
N GLY A 233 1.08 17.12 3.00
CA GLY A 233 0.09 17.95 2.32
C GLY A 233 -0.91 17.14 1.49
N ASP A 234 -0.60 15.88 1.21
CA ASP A 234 -1.42 15.01 0.39
C ASP A 234 -2.56 14.38 1.19
N THR A 235 -3.68 14.16 0.51
CA THR A 235 -4.88 13.51 1.02
C THR A 235 -5.24 12.33 0.13
N ILE A 236 -5.57 11.20 0.76
CA ILE A 236 -6.07 10.01 0.06
C ILE A 236 -7.53 9.81 0.43
N GLU A 237 -8.40 9.72 -0.57
CA GLU A 237 -9.80 9.36 -0.40
C GLU A 237 -9.96 7.86 -0.63
N VAL A 238 -10.58 7.15 0.30
CA VAL A 238 -10.83 5.70 0.17
C VAL A 238 -12.32 5.43 0.15
N THR A 239 -12.86 5.10 -1.02
CA THR A 239 -14.32 5.06 -1.23
C THR A 239 -14.98 3.74 -0.83
N ASN A 240 -14.21 2.66 -0.63
CA ASN A 240 -14.78 1.37 -0.21
C ASN A 240 -14.13 0.74 1.03
N THR A 241 -12.84 0.46 1.07
CA THR A 241 -12.23 -0.09 2.29
C THR A 241 -10.78 0.33 2.44
N LEU A 242 -10.47 0.91 3.59
CA LEU A 242 -9.09 1.14 4.05
C LEU A 242 -8.66 -0.06 4.88
N THR A 243 -7.62 -0.78 4.45
CA THR A 243 -7.02 -1.86 5.24
C THR A 243 -5.60 -1.50 5.68
N LEU A 244 -5.39 -1.48 6.99
CA LEU A 244 -4.09 -1.42 7.64
C LEU A 244 -3.68 -2.84 8.02
N ASN A 245 -2.85 -3.47 7.20
CA ASN A 245 -2.47 -4.87 7.41
C ASN A 245 -1.22 -5.02 8.28
N ARG A 246 -0.11 -4.42 7.84
CA ARG A 246 1.21 -4.50 8.48
C ARG A 246 1.86 -3.12 8.56
N GLY A 247 2.81 -2.98 9.47
CA GLY A 247 3.65 -1.79 9.59
C GLY A 247 2.87 -0.50 9.81
N GLY A 248 3.55 0.63 9.63
CA GLY A 248 3.00 1.96 9.83
C GLY A 248 2.43 2.59 8.55
N LEU A 249 1.60 3.62 8.73
CA LEU A 249 1.18 4.56 7.70
C LEU A 249 1.54 5.97 8.18
N ASN A 250 2.41 6.66 7.47
CA ASN A 250 2.99 7.95 7.89
C ASN A 250 2.71 9.10 6.90
N GLY A 251 2.67 10.33 7.42
CA GLY A 251 2.46 11.55 6.65
C GLY A 251 1.01 11.74 6.19
N GLY A 252 0.78 12.71 5.30
CA GLY A 252 -0.51 12.98 4.66
C GLY A 252 -1.78 12.89 5.53
N THR A 253 -2.89 12.63 4.85
CA THR A 253 -4.21 12.35 5.42
C THR A 253 -4.88 11.24 4.62
N VAL A 254 -5.68 10.42 5.28
CA VAL A 254 -6.64 9.52 4.64
C VAL A 254 -8.03 9.89 5.12
N ASN A 255 -8.91 10.18 4.17
CA ASN A 255 -10.35 10.24 4.39
C ASN A 255 -10.91 8.89 3.96
N ALA A 256 -11.39 8.12 4.93
CA ALA A 256 -12.10 6.87 4.66
C ALA A 256 -13.58 7.21 4.50
N ASN A 257 -14.17 6.86 3.36
CA ASN A 257 -15.58 7.14 3.05
C ASN A 257 -16.43 5.87 3.24
N SER A 258 -15.86 4.90 3.98
CA SER A 258 -16.40 3.57 4.25
C SER A 258 -15.54 2.89 5.33
N ASN A 259 -15.71 1.58 5.52
CA ASN A 259 -15.10 0.82 6.61
C ASN A 259 -13.56 0.81 6.58
N ILE A 260 -13.00 0.79 7.79
CA ILE A 260 -11.57 0.69 8.06
C ILE A 260 -11.30 -0.63 8.77
N VAL A 261 -10.26 -1.35 8.36
CA VAL A 261 -9.82 -2.60 8.99
C VAL A 261 -8.38 -2.45 9.43
N GLN A 262 -8.12 -2.63 10.73
CA GLN A 262 -6.78 -2.70 11.30
C GLN A 262 -6.48 -4.12 11.77
N ASN A 263 -5.44 -4.73 11.22
CA ASN A 263 -5.00 -6.07 11.59
C ASN A 263 -3.94 -6.04 12.71
N SER A 264 -3.70 -7.21 13.29
CA SER A 264 -2.93 -7.38 14.53
C SER A 264 -1.43 -7.05 14.43
N VAL A 265 -0.89 -6.99 13.21
CA VAL A 265 0.54 -6.76 12.93
C VAL A 265 0.81 -5.35 12.38
N THR A 266 -0.14 -4.43 12.60
CA THR A 266 0.04 -3.01 12.36
C THR A 266 0.97 -2.37 13.38
N ALA A 267 1.78 -1.43 12.91
CA ALA A 267 2.67 -0.63 13.72
C ALA A 267 2.28 0.84 13.69
N GLN A 268 2.77 1.56 14.69
CA GLN A 268 2.45 2.96 14.92
C GLN A 268 2.68 3.78 13.65
N GLY A 269 1.65 4.53 13.23
CA GLY A 269 1.72 5.47 12.13
C GLY A 269 1.18 6.84 12.51
N ASN A 270 1.69 7.92 11.92
CA ASN A 270 1.22 9.28 12.20
C ASN A 270 0.27 9.86 11.15
N THR A 271 -0.16 9.06 10.16
CA THR A 271 -1.15 9.49 9.17
C THR A 271 -2.47 9.77 9.84
N ARG A 272 -3.03 10.96 9.57
CA ARG A 272 -4.38 11.31 10.01
C ARG A 272 -5.39 10.48 9.23
N VAL A 273 -6.14 9.63 9.93
CA VAL A 273 -7.26 8.88 9.35
C VAL A 273 -8.55 9.47 9.91
N ASN A 274 -9.38 9.99 8.99
CA ASN A 274 -10.68 10.61 9.26
C ASN A 274 -11.82 9.81 8.60
N PHE A 275 -13.02 9.88 9.16
CA PHE A 275 -14.24 9.26 8.61
C PHE A 275 -14.94 10.14 7.54
N ALA A 276 -14.15 10.93 6.79
CA ALA A 276 -14.56 11.77 5.66
C ALA A 276 -15.67 12.82 5.90
N ASN A 277 -16.18 12.97 7.13
CA ASN A 277 -17.15 13.97 7.54
C ASN A 277 -18.49 13.91 6.77
N ASP A 278 -18.89 12.73 6.29
CA ASP A 278 -20.02 12.55 5.36
C ASP A 278 -21.35 12.14 6.04
N ALA A 279 -21.34 11.95 7.36
CA ALA A 279 -22.47 11.49 8.19
C ALA A 279 -23.03 10.12 7.78
N LEU A 280 -22.30 9.36 6.96
CA LEU A 280 -22.55 7.94 6.77
C LEU A 280 -22.00 7.18 7.99
N ALA A 281 -22.61 6.05 8.32
CA ALA A 281 -22.11 5.21 9.39
C ALA A 281 -21.00 4.30 8.87
N GLN A 282 -19.77 4.56 9.31
CA GLN A 282 -18.59 3.80 8.96
C GLN A 282 -18.06 3.08 10.20
N THR A 283 -17.35 1.96 9.99
CA THR A 283 -16.77 1.19 11.11
C THR A 283 -15.26 1.01 10.94
N TRP A 284 -14.49 1.42 11.94
CA TRP A 284 -13.11 1.00 12.14
C TRP A 284 -13.04 -0.24 13.03
N THR A 285 -12.72 -1.39 12.43
CA THR A 285 -12.50 -2.65 13.15
C THR A 285 -11.05 -2.79 13.57
N VAL A 286 -10.79 -2.88 14.87
CA VAL A 286 -9.45 -3.02 15.47
C VAL A 286 -9.22 -4.47 15.91
N ASN A 287 -8.48 -5.24 15.12
CA ASN A 287 -8.13 -6.63 15.41
C ASN A 287 -6.79 -6.78 16.16
N GLY A 288 -6.28 -5.69 16.73
CA GLY A 288 -5.01 -5.60 17.47
C GLY A 288 -4.01 -4.63 16.82
N GLY A 289 -2.74 -4.72 17.22
CA GLY A 289 -1.67 -3.85 16.74
C GLY A 289 -1.86 -2.38 17.15
N ASN A 290 -0.96 -1.51 16.71
CA ASN A 290 -1.10 -0.05 16.87
C ASN A 290 -1.27 0.56 15.48
N GLY A 291 -2.42 1.14 15.17
CA GLY A 291 -2.71 1.71 13.86
C GLY A 291 -2.20 3.14 13.67
N ALA A 292 -2.81 3.82 12.70
CA ALA A 292 -2.53 5.21 12.36
C ALA A 292 -3.10 6.21 13.39
N TYR A 293 -3.07 7.51 13.08
CA TYR A 293 -3.58 8.57 13.94
C TYR A 293 -5.08 8.77 13.71
N LEU A 294 -5.90 8.47 14.73
CA LEU A 294 -7.35 8.58 14.65
C LEU A 294 -7.79 10.04 14.85
N TYR A 295 -8.63 10.52 13.95
CA TYR A 295 -9.10 11.89 13.90
C TYR A 295 -10.63 11.97 13.96
N PHE A 296 -11.14 12.78 14.88
CA PHE A 296 -12.54 13.16 14.97
C PHE A 296 -12.62 14.68 14.91
N ASP A 297 -13.14 15.23 13.82
CA ASP A 297 -13.19 16.68 13.60
C ASP A 297 -14.56 17.25 13.23
N SER A 298 -15.55 16.39 13.05
CA SER A 298 -16.90 16.77 12.67
C SER A 298 -17.95 16.19 13.61
N ALA A 299 -19.11 16.83 13.70
CA ALA A 299 -20.28 16.26 14.36
C ALA A 299 -20.80 15.01 13.61
N ALA A 300 -20.47 14.88 12.32
CA ALA A 300 -20.77 13.70 11.52
C ALA A 300 -20.13 12.44 12.13
N ASP A 301 -18.92 12.56 12.69
CA ASP A 301 -18.15 11.39 13.13
C ASP A 301 -18.75 10.70 14.36
N ALA A 302 -19.79 11.29 14.97
CA ALA A 302 -20.55 10.67 16.05
C ALA A 302 -21.46 9.54 15.56
N SER A 303 -21.73 9.42 14.25
CA SER A 303 -22.47 8.28 13.66
C SER A 303 -21.58 7.08 13.33
N ASP A 304 -20.26 7.24 13.36
CA ASP A 304 -19.32 6.17 13.07
C ASP A 304 -19.16 5.21 14.24
N SER A 305 -18.27 4.23 14.10
CA SER A 305 -17.95 3.28 15.15
C SER A 305 -16.50 2.82 15.08
N VAL A 306 -15.85 2.74 16.23
CA VAL A 306 -14.55 2.09 16.40
C VAL A 306 -14.75 0.87 17.29
N ILE A 307 -14.53 -0.32 16.75
CA ILE A 307 -14.85 -1.59 17.43
C ILE A 307 -13.57 -2.39 17.65
N PHE A 308 -13.27 -2.69 18.92
CA PHE A 308 -12.14 -3.51 19.30
C PHE A 308 -12.53 -4.99 19.35
N ASN A 309 -11.81 -5.81 18.57
CA ASN A 309 -11.88 -7.28 18.59
C ASN A 309 -10.66 -7.91 19.30
N ALA A 310 -9.66 -7.10 19.64
CA ALA A 310 -8.52 -7.45 20.47
C ALA A 310 -7.94 -6.18 21.11
N SER A 311 -7.12 -6.30 22.16
CA SER A 311 -6.34 -5.17 22.67
C SER A 311 -5.45 -4.62 21.57
N GLY A 312 -5.49 -3.30 21.39
CA GLY A 312 -4.82 -2.62 20.29
C GLY A 312 -4.68 -1.13 20.57
N GLY A 313 -4.38 -0.36 19.53
CA GLY A 313 -4.12 1.05 19.71
C GLY A 313 -4.01 1.86 18.44
N PHE A 314 -3.65 3.12 18.63
CA PHE A 314 -3.48 4.13 17.59
C PHE A 314 -2.14 4.87 17.77
N GLY A 315 -1.62 5.38 16.66
CA GLY A 315 -0.49 6.32 16.67
C GLY A 315 -0.80 7.60 17.44
N GLY A 316 -2.07 7.96 17.55
CA GLY A 316 -2.58 9.00 18.43
C GLY A 316 -4.07 9.15 18.25
N ILE A 317 -4.69 9.99 19.09
CA ILE A 317 -6.11 10.33 18.99
C ILE A 317 -6.25 11.84 19.07
N ASN A 318 -6.98 12.45 18.13
CA ASN A 318 -7.39 13.84 18.23
C ASN A 318 -8.90 14.01 18.02
N ILE A 319 -9.52 14.56 19.04
CA ILE A 319 -10.91 15.00 19.05
C ILE A 319 -10.87 16.53 19.02
N THR A 320 -11.18 17.12 17.86
CA THR A 320 -11.08 18.57 17.66
C THR A 320 -12.29 19.29 18.26
N ALA A 321 -12.26 20.63 18.22
CA ALA A 321 -13.39 21.45 18.64
C ALA A 321 -14.61 21.36 17.69
N GLY A 322 -14.43 20.82 16.47
CA GLY A 322 -15.52 20.58 15.53
C GLY A 322 -16.33 19.32 15.83
N PHE A 323 -15.80 18.39 16.61
CA PHE A 323 -16.51 17.19 17.06
C PHE A 323 -17.58 17.54 18.10
N SER A 324 -18.71 16.83 18.05
CA SER A 324 -19.75 16.91 19.09
C SER A 324 -20.42 15.55 19.29
N GLY A 325 -20.87 15.27 20.51
CA GLY A 325 -21.43 13.97 20.89
C GLY A 325 -20.45 13.11 21.68
N THR A 326 -20.65 11.80 21.65
CA THR A 326 -19.81 10.81 22.34
C THR A 326 -18.93 10.12 21.32
N VAL A 327 -17.63 10.03 21.58
CA VAL A 327 -16.69 9.30 20.72
C VAL A 327 -17.14 7.84 20.63
N PRO A 328 -17.43 7.31 19.42
CA PRO A 328 -18.15 6.05 19.28
C PRO A 328 -17.22 4.83 19.35
N MET A 329 -16.55 4.64 20.48
CA MET A 329 -15.66 3.50 20.72
C MET A 329 -16.35 2.39 21.52
N THR A 330 -16.30 1.17 20.99
CA THR A 330 -16.74 -0.07 21.64
C THR A 330 -15.54 -0.98 21.90
N TYR A 331 -15.19 -1.15 23.17
CA TYR A 331 -13.95 -1.83 23.54
C TYR A 331 -14.07 -3.35 23.72
N ASN A 332 -15.28 -3.91 23.89
CA ASN A 332 -15.51 -5.35 24.10
C ASN A 332 -14.62 -6.02 25.18
N GLY A 333 -14.23 -5.26 26.21
CA GLY A 333 -13.35 -5.74 27.29
C GLY A 333 -11.85 -5.69 26.98
N TYR A 334 -11.46 -5.12 25.84
CA TYR A 334 -10.07 -4.94 25.43
C TYR A 334 -9.48 -3.59 25.86
N ASP A 335 -8.16 -3.52 25.87
CA ASP A 335 -7.40 -2.34 26.27
C ASP A 335 -7.14 -1.40 25.08
N LEU A 336 -7.04 -0.10 25.37
CA LEU A 336 -6.66 0.94 24.41
C LEU A 336 -5.22 1.42 24.66
N ASN A 337 -4.39 1.40 23.61
CA ASN A 337 -3.06 2.01 23.61
C ASN A 337 -3.03 3.22 22.68
N VAL A 338 -2.48 4.34 23.13
CA VAL A 338 -2.31 5.56 22.32
C VAL A 338 -0.85 5.97 22.40
N SER A 339 -0.26 6.30 21.25
CA SER A 339 1.20 6.45 21.13
C SER A 339 1.67 7.74 20.46
N VAL A 340 2.66 7.65 19.55
CA VAL A 340 3.53 8.69 18.93
C VAL A 340 3.05 10.14 18.89
N SER A 341 1.79 10.39 18.56
CA SER A 341 1.22 11.72 18.33
C SER A 341 0.34 12.23 19.48
N GLY A 342 0.23 11.47 20.57
CA GLY A 342 -0.45 11.85 21.81
C GLY A 342 -1.97 11.70 21.78
N PHE A 343 -2.59 12.20 22.85
CA PHE A 343 -4.04 12.22 23.05
C PHE A 343 -4.49 13.66 23.24
N THR A 344 -5.41 14.12 22.40
CA THR A 344 -5.93 15.49 22.48
C THR A 344 -7.44 15.50 22.38
N GLN A 345 -8.09 16.20 23.31
CA GLN A 345 -9.53 16.36 23.36
C GLN A 345 -9.89 17.82 23.57
N SER A 346 -10.57 18.40 22.58
CA SER A 346 -11.09 19.77 22.63
C SER A 346 -12.60 19.85 22.78
N ALA A 347 -13.33 18.77 22.51
CA ALA A 347 -14.79 18.71 22.62
C ALA A 347 -15.28 17.27 22.82
N GLY A 348 -16.61 17.11 22.85
CA GLY A 348 -17.30 15.83 22.97
C GLY A 348 -17.07 15.10 24.29
N THR A 349 -17.59 13.88 24.37
CA THR A 349 -17.43 12.96 25.50
C THR A 349 -16.56 11.79 25.08
N PHE A 350 -15.43 11.58 25.74
CA PHE A 350 -14.59 10.40 25.57
C PHE A 350 -14.80 9.45 26.73
N ASN A 351 -15.26 8.23 26.45
CA ASN A 351 -15.39 7.16 27.43
C ASN A 351 -14.18 6.23 27.30
N ALA A 352 -13.28 6.23 28.28
CA ALA A 352 -12.13 5.34 28.26
C ALA A 352 -12.53 3.88 28.56
N PRO A 353 -11.78 2.88 28.06
CA PRO A 353 -11.98 1.48 28.45
C PRO A 353 -11.58 1.23 29.92
N THR A 354 -11.76 0.00 30.40
CA THR A 354 -11.29 -0.43 31.73
C THR A 354 -9.79 -0.14 31.92
N ASN A 355 -8.94 -0.41 30.92
CA ASN A 355 -7.54 -0.03 30.96
C ASN A 355 -7.12 0.74 29.71
N MET A 356 -6.46 1.88 29.93
CA MET A 356 -5.95 2.76 28.88
C MET A 356 -4.50 3.09 29.14
N THR A 357 -3.70 3.04 28.07
CA THR A 357 -2.27 3.31 28.09
C THR A 357 -1.98 4.46 27.13
N LEU A 358 -1.38 5.53 27.66
CA LEU A 358 -0.90 6.69 26.90
C LEU A 358 0.62 6.73 26.99
N ILE A 359 1.32 6.32 25.92
CA ILE A 359 2.80 6.22 25.91
C ILE A 359 3.40 7.05 24.78
N GLY A 360 4.23 8.03 25.15
CA GLY A 360 5.04 8.75 24.16
C GLY A 360 6.15 7.89 23.56
N PRO A 361 6.59 8.17 22.32
CA PRO A 361 7.78 7.53 21.78
C PRO A 361 9.00 7.94 22.60
N CYS A 362 10.03 7.09 22.59
CA CYS A 362 11.27 7.42 23.30
C CYS A 362 11.77 8.79 22.83
N CYS A 363 12.06 9.67 23.78
CA CYS A 363 12.68 10.97 23.54
C CYS A 363 11.81 12.06 22.89
N SER A 364 10.47 11.92 22.81
CA SER A 364 9.58 13.06 22.55
C SER A 364 8.57 13.27 23.69
N SER A 365 8.15 14.52 23.90
CA SER A 365 7.06 14.85 24.81
C SER A 365 5.74 14.39 24.19
N MET A 366 5.08 13.39 24.79
CA MET A 366 3.68 13.15 24.51
C MET A 366 2.86 14.28 25.12
N ALA A 367 2.02 14.92 24.31
CA ALA A 367 1.01 15.83 24.83
C ALA A 367 -0.26 15.04 25.11
N VAL A 368 -0.63 14.90 26.39
CA VAL A 368 -2.01 14.63 26.77
C VAL A 368 -2.65 15.98 27.01
N THR A 369 -3.51 16.43 26.10
CA THR A 369 -4.13 17.76 26.16
C THR A 369 -5.64 17.63 26.22
N LEU A 370 -6.22 18.05 27.35
CA LEU A 370 -7.67 18.15 27.52
C LEU A 370 -8.02 19.64 27.58
N SER A 371 -8.40 20.21 26.43
CA SER A 371 -8.77 21.63 26.27
C SER A 371 -10.28 21.88 26.31
N GLY A 372 -11.10 20.81 26.34
CA GLY A 372 -12.55 20.90 26.44
C GLY A 372 -13.22 19.52 26.43
N GLY A 373 -14.55 19.50 26.52
CA GLY A 373 -15.33 18.27 26.56
C GLY A 373 -15.37 17.58 27.93
N ILE A 374 -15.76 16.30 27.91
CA ILE A 374 -15.86 15.41 29.07
C ILE A 374 -14.93 14.21 28.83
N PHE A 375 -14.01 13.97 29.76
CA PHE A 375 -13.15 12.77 29.75
C PHE A 375 -13.58 11.84 30.89
N ASN A 376 -14.25 10.74 30.57
CA ASN A 376 -14.62 9.72 31.54
C ASN A 376 -13.45 8.72 31.67
N ALA A 377 -12.69 8.86 32.76
CA ALA A 377 -11.48 8.09 33.00
C ALA A 377 -11.71 6.57 33.12
N PRO A 378 -10.68 5.74 32.86
CA PRO A 378 -10.76 4.30 33.04
C PRO A 378 -11.23 3.90 34.44
N SER A 379 -12.10 2.90 34.53
CA SER A 379 -12.52 2.30 35.81
C SER A 379 -11.43 1.42 36.44
N GLY A 380 -10.48 0.94 35.63
CA GLY A 380 -9.30 0.19 36.06
C GLY A 380 -8.05 1.08 36.04
N THR A 381 -7.16 0.86 35.07
CA THR A 381 -5.86 1.54 35.02
C THR A 381 -5.79 2.60 33.92
N LEU A 382 -5.38 3.81 34.29
CA LEU A 382 -4.86 4.81 33.35
C LEU A 382 -3.35 4.90 33.53
N TYR A 383 -2.59 4.40 32.55
CA TYR A 383 -1.14 4.56 32.52
C TYR A 383 -0.76 5.72 31.60
N ILE A 384 0.01 6.68 32.12
CA ILE A 384 0.56 7.80 31.34
C ILE A 384 2.07 7.82 31.53
N GLY A 385 2.85 7.62 30.46
CA GLY A 385 4.30 7.52 30.58
C GLY A 385 5.09 7.78 29.29
N ASN A 386 6.41 7.77 29.43
CA ASN A 386 7.37 7.69 28.33
C ASN A 386 8.08 6.33 28.42
N SER A 387 8.34 5.70 27.28
CA SER A 387 8.92 4.36 27.18
C SER A 387 10.31 4.18 27.80
N THR A 388 11.11 5.23 28.04
CA THR A 388 12.51 5.00 28.49
C THR A 388 13.23 5.98 29.42
N ASN A 389 12.84 7.24 29.66
CA ASN A 389 13.60 8.12 30.56
C ASN A 389 12.77 9.29 31.09
N ASN A 390 13.24 9.90 32.19
CA ASN A 390 12.75 11.04 33.01
C ASN A 390 12.21 12.32 32.30
N TYR A 391 11.70 12.24 31.08
CA TYR A 391 10.97 13.33 30.44
C TYR A 391 9.56 13.39 31.01
N GLN A 392 9.21 14.56 31.55
CA GLN A 392 7.86 14.82 32.06
C GLN A 392 6.85 14.59 30.94
N THR A 393 5.96 13.60 31.13
CA THR A 393 4.67 13.60 30.46
C THR A 393 3.89 14.79 31.01
N GLY A 394 3.75 15.83 30.20
CA GLY A 394 2.87 16.95 30.54
C GLY A 394 1.43 16.54 30.27
N MET A 395 0.64 16.33 31.32
CA MET A 395 -0.82 16.35 31.21
C MET A 395 -1.27 17.80 31.37
N VAL A 396 -1.87 18.36 30.33
CA VAL A 396 -2.44 19.71 30.36
C VAL A 396 -3.96 19.57 30.40
N ILE A 397 -4.57 20.00 31.50
CA ILE A 397 -6.02 20.08 31.65
C ILE A 397 -6.41 21.55 31.70
N ASN A 398 -7.21 22.00 30.74
CA ASN A 398 -7.73 23.35 30.67
C ASN A 398 -9.16 23.30 30.13
N GLY A 399 -10.17 23.58 30.96
CA GLY A 399 -11.57 23.65 30.50
C GLY A 399 -12.28 22.31 30.23
N ALA A 400 -11.61 21.16 30.38
CA ALA A 400 -12.27 19.86 30.38
C ALA A 400 -12.89 19.53 31.74
N THR A 401 -14.03 18.83 31.73
CA THR A 401 -14.63 18.24 32.93
C THR A 401 -14.12 16.81 33.09
N PHE A 402 -13.63 16.48 34.29
CA PHE A 402 -13.08 15.18 34.66
C PHE A 402 -14.03 14.43 35.59
#